data_AF-A0AAD0WYL1-F1
#
_entry.id   AF-A0AAD0WYL1-F1
#
_cell.length_a   1.000
_cell.length_b   1.000
_cell.length_c   1.000
_cell.angle_alpha   90.00
_cell.angle_beta   90.00
_cell.angle_gamma   90.00
#
_symmetry.space_group_name_H-M   'P 1'
#
loop_
_entity.id
_entity.type
_entity.pdbx_description
1 polymer ?
#
loop_
_entity_poly.entity_id
_entity_poly.type
_entity_poly.pdbx_seq_one_letter_code
_entity_poly.pdbx_strand_id
1 'polypeptide(L)'
;MKKNNLFLISFLPALLYWYLEETQTVEIAIIGGLSLAILEIAFEKIFFKHIHSISKLNFVIILILGPISLIGKDGVWFKLQPFFTGIFLSSFLIFNLKRGKSLMLTMMKDMEKKVPMPEFIMEKIEYHLAFFLLINGIFMGYLAIYETTSTWAFFKSIGFYLVFLVFLVAEIFVIRKLFKKYMLEKMNFGEQYGEH
;
A
#
# COMPACT_ATOMS: atom_id res chain seq x y z
N MET A 1 27.89 -28.37 -3.91
CA MET A 1 27.32 -27.23 -4.65
C MET A 1 26.69 -26.25 -3.65
N LYS A 2 27.03 -24.97 -3.72
CA LYS A 2 26.68 -23.94 -2.70
C LYS A 2 25.17 -23.71 -2.62
N LYS A 3 24.64 -23.74 -1.39
CA LYS A 3 23.24 -23.57 -0.98
C LYS A 3 22.59 -22.22 -1.39
N ASN A 4 23.37 -21.27 -1.91
CA ASN A 4 22.95 -19.88 -2.11
C ASN A 4 22.40 -19.56 -3.52
N ASN A 5 22.59 -20.42 -4.52
CA ASN A 5 22.10 -20.16 -5.88
C ASN A 5 20.68 -20.70 -6.15
N LEU A 6 20.14 -21.54 -5.27
CA LEU A 6 18.82 -22.17 -5.47
C LEU A 6 17.66 -21.32 -4.93
N PHE A 7 17.91 -20.41 -3.98
CA PHE A 7 16.89 -19.50 -3.45
C PHE A 7 16.35 -18.55 -4.53
N LEU A 8 17.22 -18.07 -5.43
CA LEU A 8 16.82 -17.19 -6.53
C LEU A 8 15.99 -17.92 -7.59
N ILE A 9 16.20 -19.23 -7.78
CA ILE A 9 15.40 -20.05 -8.69
C ILE A 9 13.98 -20.23 -8.15
N SER A 10 13.81 -20.32 -6.82
CA SER A 10 12.49 -20.36 -6.17
C SER A 10 11.68 -19.07 -6.36
N PHE A 11 12.31 -17.96 -6.77
CA PHE A 11 11.62 -16.70 -7.11
C PHE A 11 11.27 -16.57 -8.59
N LEU A 12 11.85 -17.41 -9.45
CA LEU A 12 11.61 -17.38 -10.90
C LEU A 12 10.11 -17.51 -11.25
N PRO A 13 9.31 -18.40 -10.61
CA PRO A 13 7.88 -18.52 -10.89
C PRO A 13 7.10 -17.25 -10.53
N ALA A 14 7.45 -16.60 -9.42
CA ALA A 14 6.81 -15.36 -9.00
C ALA A 14 7.12 -14.20 -9.94
N LEU A 15 8.37 -14.08 -10.40
CA LEU A 15 8.78 -13.06 -11.38
C LEU A 15 8.12 -13.28 -12.74
N LEU A 16 8.03 -14.53 -13.19
CA LEU A 16 7.36 -14.89 -14.44
C LEU A 16 5.84 -14.67 -14.36
N TYR A 17 5.21 -14.99 -13.22
CA TYR A 17 3.80 -14.68 -12.98
C TYR A 17 3.55 -13.17 -13.04
N TRP A 18 4.35 -12.37 -12.33
CA TRP A 18 4.25 -10.90 -12.36
C TRP A 18 4.39 -10.34 -13.79
N TYR A 19 5.35 -10.85 -14.55
CA TYR A 19 5.53 -10.45 -15.95
C TYR A 19 4.31 -10.81 -16.83
N LEU A 20 3.74 -11.99 -16.65
CA LEU A 20 2.53 -12.40 -17.38
C LEU A 20 1.30 -11.59 -16.96
N GLU A 21 1.17 -11.27 -15.68
CA GLU A 21 0.08 -10.44 -15.15
C GLU A 21 0.11 -9.01 -15.71
N GLU A 22 1.30 -8.42 -15.86
CA GLU A 22 1.44 -7.05 -16.38
C GLU A 22 1.29 -6.97 -17.90
N THR A 23 1.70 -8.01 -18.64
CA THR A 23 1.78 -7.95 -20.11
C THR A 23 0.65 -8.66 -20.85
N GLN A 24 -0.02 -9.62 -20.20
CA GLN A 24 -1.03 -10.47 -20.84
C GLN A 24 -2.39 -10.33 -20.17
N THR A 25 -3.42 -10.95 -20.76
CA THR A 25 -4.74 -10.99 -20.12
C THR A 25 -4.72 -11.88 -18.89
N VAL A 26 -5.64 -11.61 -17.95
CA VAL A 26 -5.80 -12.36 -16.71
C VAL A 26 -5.87 -13.88 -16.92
N GLU A 27 -6.50 -14.37 -18.00
CA GLU A 27 -6.53 -15.81 -18.29
C GLU A 27 -5.14 -16.37 -18.57
N ILE A 28 -4.36 -15.67 -19.40
CA ILE A 28 -3.01 -16.11 -19.79
C ILE A 28 -2.09 -16.05 -18.58
N ALA A 29 -2.21 -15.03 -17.73
CA ALA A 29 -1.45 -14.93 -16.48
C ALA A 29 -1.76 -16.08 -15.52
N ILE A 30 -3.03 -16.47 -15.39
CA ILE A 30 -3.45 -17.57 -14.51
C ILE A 30 -3.04 -18.92 -15.08
N ILE A 31 -3.27 -19.16 -16.38
CA ILE A 31 -2.88 -20.42 -17.04
C ILE A 31 -1.36 -20.58 -17.00
N GLY A 32 -0.61 -19.51 -17.30
CA GLY A 32 0.84 -19.50 -17.22
C GLY A 32 1.35 -19.69 -15.79
N GLY A 33 0.80 -18.96 -14.83
CA GLY A 33 1.13 -19.08 -13.41
C GLY A 33 0.86 -20.48 -12.84
N LEU A 34 -0.28 -21.08 -13.18
CA LEU A 34 -0.63 -22.43 -12.76
C LEU A 34 0.28 -23.48 -13.44
N SER A 35 0.57 -23.31 -14.72
CA SER A 35 1.50 -24.18 -15.46
C SER A 35 2.91 -24.13 -14.86
N LEU A 36 3.39 -22.93 -14.52
CA LEU A 36 4.69 -22.73 -13.88
C LEU A 36 4.73 -23.35 -12.48
N ALA A 37 3.68 -23.18 -11.67
CA ALA A 37 3.60 -23.79 -10.34
C ALA A 37 3.57 -25.33 -10.40
N ILE A 38 2.89 -25.90 -11.40
CA ILE A 38 2.90 -27.36 -11.65
C ILE A 38 4.29 -27.84 -12.07
N LEU A 39 4.94 -27.12 -12.99
CA LEU A 39 6.30 -27.42 -13.43
C LEU A 39 7.31 -27.32 -12.29
N GLU A 40 7.19 -26.31 -11.43
CA GLU A 40 8.03 -26.13 -10.24
C GLU A 40 7.86 -27.32 -9.27
N ILE A 41 6.63 -27.69 -8.92
CA ILE A 41 6.38 -28.84 -8.04
C ILE A 41 6.89 -30.16 -8.66
N ALA A 42 6.71 -30.34 -9.97
CA ALA A 42 7.21 -31.52 -10.69
C ALA A 42 8.74 -31.57 -10.67
N PHE A 43 9.40 -30.43 -10.93
CA PHE A 43 10.85 -30.30 -10.87
C PHE A 43 11.38 -30.58 -9.46
N GLU A 44 10.76 -30.01 -8.42
CA GLU A 44 11.13 -30.26 -7.02
C GLU A 44 11.01 -31.73 -6.64
N LYS A 45 9.90 -32.36 -7.03
CA LYS A 45 9.66 -33.78 -6.74
C LYS A 45 10.66 -34.70 -7.42
N ILE A 46 11.07 -34.39 -8.66
CA ILE A 46 12.02 -35.21 -9.43
C ILE A 46 13.46 -35.02 -8.92
N PHE A 47 13.90 -33.78 -8.70
CA PHE A 47 15.30 -33.48 -8.36
C PHE A 47 15.61 -33.52 -6.87
N PHE A 48 14.68 -33.06 -6.02
CA PHE A 48 14.92 -32.91 -4.57
C PHE A 48 14.19 -33.98 -3.73
N LYS A 49 13.33 -34.81 -4.35
CA LYS A 49 12.48 -35.84 -3.70
C LYS A 49 11.57 -35.31 -2.58
N HIS A 50 11.58 -34.00 -2.34
CA HIS A 50 10.79 -33.30 -1.36
C HIS A 50 10.25 -32.03 -1.99
N ILE A 51 9.01 -31.69 -1.67
CA ILE A 51 8.33 -30.50 -2.19
C ILE A 51 8.44 -29.42 -1.13
N HIS A 52 9.03 -28.29 -1.48
CA HIS A 52 9.21 -27.18 -0.55
C HIS A 52 7.84 -26.60 -0.15
N SER A 53 7.69 -26.25 1.14
CA SER A 53 6.45 -25.66 1.65
C SER A 53 6.07 -24.36 0.94
N ILE A 54 7.08 -23.62 0.45
CA ILE A 54 6.89 -22.38 -0.32
C ILE A 54 6.21 -22.66 -1.66
N SER A 55 6.65 -23.67 -2.39
CA SER A 55 6.08 -24.01 -3.71
C SER A 55 4.68 -24.60 -3.59
N LYS A 56 4.39 -25.36 -2.51
CA LYS A 56 3.00 -25.75 -2.18
C LYS A 56 2.12 -24.54 -1.89
N LEU A 57 2.62 -23.58 -1.12
CA LEU A 57 1.89 -22.36 -0.79
C LEU A 57 1.60 -21.54 -2.06
N ASN A 58 2.60 -21.32 -2.92
CA ASN A 58 2.43 -20.62 -4.20
C ASN A 58 1.38 -21.29 -5.08
N PHE A 59 1.43 -22.62 -5.20
CA PHE A 59 0.43 -23.38 -5.96
C PHE A 59 -0.98 -23.21 -5.39
N VAL A 60 -1.15 -23.35 -4.08
CA VAL A 60 -2.47 -23.18 -3.42
C VAL A 60 -2.99 -21.75 -3.60
N ILE A 61 -2.12 -20.74 -3.48
CA ILE A 61 -2.49 -19.34 -3.69
C ILE A 61 -2.99 -19.12 -5.12
N ILE A 62 -2.25 -19.55 -6.15
CA ILE A 62 -2.65 -19.37 -7.55
C ILE A 62 -3.90 -20.20 -7.87
N LEU A 63 -4.03 -21.41 -7.31
CA LEU A 63 -5.19 -22.28 -7.50
C LEU A 63 -6.49 -21.69 -6.93
N ILE A 64 -6.41 -20.95 -5.82
CA ILE A 64 -7.57 -20.31 -5.18
C ILE A 64 -7.82 -18.92 -5.77
N LEU A 65 -6.77 -18.09 -5.85
CA LEU A 65 -6.89 -16.70 -6.29
C LEU A 65 -7.09 -16.59 -7.81
N GLY A 66 -6.57 -17.52 -8.60
CA GLY A 66 -6.75 -17.54 -10.06
C GLY A 66 -8.24 -17.58 -10.46
N PRO A 67 -9.02 -18.59 -10.04
CA PRO A 67 -10.45 -18.63 -10.30
C PRO A 67 -11.21 -17.41 -9.78
N ILE A 68 -10.86 -16.89 -8.59
CA ILE A 68 -11.46 -15.66 -8.05
C ILE A 68 -11.17 -14.47 -8.98
N SER A 69 -9.96 -14.39 -9.52
CA SER A 69 -9.54 -13.35 -10.47
C SER A 69 -10.26 -13.47 -11.82
N LEU A 70 -10.53 -14.71 -12.31
CA LEU A 70 -11.34 -14.92 -13.52
C LEU A 70 -12.79 -14.46 -13.36
N ILE A 71 -13.40 -14.74 -12.20
CA ILE A 71 -14.75 -14.26 -11.88
C ILE A 71 -14.76 -12.73 -11.74
N GLY A 72 -13.64 -12.14 -11.30
CA GLY A 72 -13.45 -10.70 -11.11
C GLY A 72 -12.90 -9.93 -12.33
N LYS A 73 -12.64 -10.59 -13.46
CA LYS A 73 -11.88 -10.07 -14.60
C LYS A 73 -12.41 -8.74 -15.18
N ASP A 74 -13.72 -8.55 -15.14
CA ASP A 74 -14.42 -7.27 -15.42
C ASP A 74 -15.31 -6.84 -14.25
N GLY A 75 -15.17 -7.53 -13.11
CA GLY A 75 -16.00 -7.33 -11.94
C GLY A 75 -15.70 -5.99 -11.28
N VAL A 76 -16.76 -5.29 -10.89
CA VAL A 76 -16.69 -4.14 -9.98
C VAL A 76 -15.85 -4.48 -8.74
N TRP A 77 -15.81 -5.75 -8.32
CA TRP A 77 -14.96 -6.24 -7.24
C TRP A 77 -13.47 -5.97 -7.42
N PHE A 78 -12.89 -6.22 -8.61
CA PHE A 78 -11.48 -5.91 -8.87
C PHE A 78 -11.23 -4.40 -8.79
N LYS A 79 -12.18 -3.61 -9.31
CA LYS A 79 -12.10 -2.15 -9.26
C LYS A 79 -12.29 -1.56 -7.87
N LEU A 80 -12.98 -2.27 -6.97
CA LEU A 80 -13.23 -1.87 -5.59
C LEU A 80 -12.05 -2.12 -4.64
N GLN A 81 -10.99 -2.82 -5.06
CA GLN A 81 -9.81 -3.03 -4.20
C GLN A 81 -9.26 -1.72 -3.61
N PRO A 82 -9.03 -0.63 -4.38
CA PRO A 82 -8.52 0.63 -3.84
C PRO A 82 -9.50 1.29 -2.86
N PHE A 83 -10.81 1.09 -3.05
CA PHE A 83 -11.85 1.56 -2.13
C PHE A 83 -11.73 0.90 -0.77
N PHE A 84 -11.69 -0.43 -0.73
CA PHE A 84 -11.55 -1.17 0.52
C PHE A 84 -10.22 -0.90 1.21
N THR A 85 -9.12 -0.82 0.45
CA THR A 85 -7.81 -0.45 1.00
C THR A 85 -7.83 0.95 1.62
N GLY A 86 -8.40 1.95 0.93
CA GLY A 86 -8.51 3.32 1.44
C GLY A 86 -9.32 3.41 2.73
N ILE A 87 -10.48 2.75 2.79
CA ILE A 87 -11.32 2.70 4.00
C ILE A 87 -10.61 2.00 5.14
N PHE A 88 -10.03 0.83 4.88
CA PHE A 88 -9.37 0.04 5.91
C PHE A 88 -8.16 0.77 6.49
N LEU A 89 -7.26 1.28 5.64
CA LEU A 89 -6.07 2.01 6.08
C LEU A 89 -6.45 3.30 6.80
N SER A 90 -7.39 4.09 6.27
CA SER A 90 -7.88 5.29 6.97
C SER A 90 -8.45 4.95 8.34
N SER A 91 -9.32 3.94 8.42
CA SER A 91 -9.95 3.53 9.69
C SER A 91 -8.90 3.05 10.69
N PHE A 92 -7.91 2.29 10.23
CA PHE A 92 -6.79 1.83 11.04
C PHE A 92 -5.95 3.00 11.56
N LEU A 93 -5.59 3.97 10.72
CA LEU A 93 -4.83 5.16 11.14
C LEU A 93 -5.61 5.99 12.15
N ILE A 94 -6.89 6.30 11.86
CA ILE A 94 -7.74 7.07 12.78
C ILE A 94 -7.91 6.34 14.11
N PHE A 95 -8.08 5.01 14.09
CA PHE A 95 -8.19 4.22 15.31
C PHE A 95 -6.91 4.30 16.16
N ASN A 96 -5.74 4.16 15.55
CA ASN A 96 -4.46 4.26 16.26
C ASN A 96 -4.22 5.68 16.81
N LEU A 97 -4.50 6.71 16.02
CA LEU A 97 -4.41 8.11 16.45
C LEU A 97 -5.34 8.42 17.62
N LYS A 98 -6.57 7.91 17.63
CA LYS A 98 -7.50 8.06 18.77
C LYS A 98 -7.01 7.39 20.06
N ARG A 99 -6.10 6.41 19.96
CA ARG A 99 -5.45 5.78 21.12
C ARG A 99 -4.13 6.45 21.51
N GLY A 100 -3.80 7.59 20.90
CA GLY A 100 -2.54 8.30 21.11
C GLY A 100 -1.31 7.58 20.54
N LYS A 101 -1.52 6.65 19.59
CA LYS A 101 -0.46 5.85 18.98
C LYS A 101 -0.27 6.24 17.52
N SER A 102 0.23 7.46 17.27
CA SER A 102 0.63 7.86 15.92
C SER A 102 1.66 6.87 15.39
N LEU A 103 1.36 6.24 14.25
CA LEU A 103 2.28 5.31 13.61
C LEU A 103 3.52 6.04 13.12
N MET A 104 3.34 7.26 12.59
CA MET A 104 4.46 8.05 12.09
C MET A 104 5.42 8.40 13.22
N LEU A 105 4.92 8.84 14.39
CA LEU A 105 5.75 9.11 15.57
C LEU A 105 6.42 7.84 16.11
N THR A 106 5.68 6.73 16.18
CA THR A 106 6.22 5.45 16.67
C THR A 106 7.38 4.99 15.80
N MET A 107 7.20 4.98 14.47
CA MET A 107 8.25 4.61 13.53
C MET A 107 9.48 5.53 13.62
N MET A 108 9.29 6.83 13.80
CA MET A 108 10.43 7.76 13.94
C MET A 108 11.21 7.52 15.23
N LYS A 109 10.52 7.22 16.33
CA LYS A 109 11.13 6.87 17.62
C LYS A 109 11.91 5.55 17.50
N ASP A 110 11.33 4.54 16.86
CA ASP A 110 11.96 3.23 16.64
C ASP A 110 13.20 3.32 15.74
N MET A 111 13.24 4.28 14.82
CA MET A 111 14.39 4.55 13.95
C MET A 111 15.44 5.49 14.58
N GLU A 112 15.27 5.87 15.86
CA GLU A 112 16.11 6.85 16.57
C GLU A 112 16.26 8.19 15.82
N LYS A 113 15.26 8.56 15.01
CA LYS A 113 15.27 9.80 14.25
C LYS A 113 14.72 10.95 15.10
N LYS A 114 15.41 12.08 15.06
CA LYS A 114 14.90 13.33 15.66
C LYS A 114 13.55 13.68 15.04
N VAL A 115 12.54 13.88 15.87
CA VAL A 115 11.23 14.34 15.42
C VAL A 115 11.37 15.81 15.00
N PRO A 116 11.14 16.16 13.72
CA PRO A 116 11.46 17.48 13.18
C PRO A 116 10.47 18.56 13.62
N MET A 117 9.30 18.16 14.13
CA MET A 117 8.21 19.03 14.52
C MET A 117 7.56 18.54 15.82
N PRO A 118 6.87 19.42 16.57
CA PRO A 118 6.08 19.01 17.73
C PRO A 118 5.14 17.82 17.43
N GLU A 119 4.97 16.92 18.40
CA GLU A 119 4.18 15.69 18.25
C GLU A 119 2.75 15.95 17.75
N PHE A 120 2.08 17.01 18.26
CA PHE A 120 0.72 17.36 17.82
C PHE A 120 0.62 17.75 16.33
N ILE A 121 1.70 18.27 15.74
CA ILE A 121 1.73 18.61 14.30
C ILE A 121 1.88 17.32 13.49
N MET A 122 2.71 16.40 13.96
CA MET A 122 2.89 15.08 13.34
C MET A 122 1.59 14.27 13.36
N GLU A 123 0.88 14.28 14.48
CA GLU A 123 -0.44 13.66 14.59
C GLU A 123 -1.45 14.28 13.62
N LYS A 124 -1.44 15.62 13.45
CA LYS A 124 -2.31 16.30 12.48
C LYS A 124 -2.00 15.89 11.04
N ILE A 125 -0.74 15.75 10.66
CA ILE A 125 -0.34 15.26 9.33
C ILE A 125 -0.88 13.85 9.11
N GLU A 126 -0.74 12.96 10.09
CA GLU A 126 -1.27 11.60 10.00
C GLU A 126 -2.81 11.59 9.91
N TYR A 127 -3.51 12.48 10.61
CA TYR A 127 -4.96 12.67 10.46
C TYR A 127 -5.36 13.14 9.06
N HIS A 128 -4.66 14.13 8.49
CA HIS A 128 -4.94 14.60 7.13
C HIS A 128 -4.67 13.52 6.10
N LEU A 129 -3.60 12.73 6.28
CA LEU A 129 -3.29 11.58 5.43
C LEU A 129 -4.39 10.50 5.53
N ALA A 130 -4.84 10.17 6.73
CA ALA A 130 -5.93 9.21 6.90
C ALA A 130 -7.21 9.68 6.18
N PHE A 131 -7.57 10.95 6.35
CA PHE A 131 -8.73 11.53 5.68
C PHE A 131 -8.58 11.58 4.16
N PHE A 132 -7.38 11.89 3.66
CA PHE A 132 -7.06 11.81 2.24
C PHE A 132 -7.26 10.39 1.70
N LEU A 133 -6.76 9.36 2.39
CA LEU A 133 -6.94 7.96 2.00
C LEU A 133 -8.41 7.55 1.99
N LEU A 134 -9.21 8.06 2.94
CA LEU A 134 -10.65 7.81 2.97
C LEU A 134 -11.36 8.40 1.76
N ILE A 135 -11.12 9.69 1.47
CA ILE A 135 -11.72 10.38 0.33
C ILE A 135 -11.28 9.70 -0.96
N ASN A 136 -9.99 9.41 -1.10
CA ASN A 136 -9.45 8.76 -2.29
C ASN A 136 -10.04 7.35 -2.45
N GLY A 137 -10.18 6.59 -1.38
CA GLY A 137 -10.86 5.29 -1.37
C GLY A 137 -12.30 5.40 -1.87
N ILE A 138 -13.11 6.30 -1.30
CA ILE A 138 -14.49 6.56 -1.74
C ILE A 138 -14.54 6.98 -3.20
N PHE A 139 -13.66 7.88 -3.63
CA PHE A 139 -13.54 8.32 -5.02
C PHE A 139 -13.22 7.16 -5.96
N MET A 140 -12.29 6.28 -5.59
CA MET A 140 -11.99 5.07 -6.37
C MET A 140 -13.18 4.11 -6.41
N GLY A 141 -13.98 4.03 -5.34
CA GLY A 141 -15.23 3.27 -5.31
C GLY A 141 -16.29 3.85 -6.27
N TYR A 142 -16.39 5.17 -6.34
CA TYR A 142 -17.23 5.85 -7.32
C TYR A 142 -16.78 5.54 -8.75
N LEU A 143 -15.47 5.68 -9.05
CA LEU A 143 -14.92 5.34 -10.37
C LEU A 143 -15.13 3.85 -10.72
N ALA A 144 -15.06 2.97 -9.73
CA ALA A 144 -15.25 1.53 -9.92
C ALA A 144 -16.66 1.17 -10.40
N ILE A 145 -17.68 1.89 -9.95
CA ILE A 145 -19.10 1.59 -10.20
C ILE A 145 -19.63 2.36 -11.41
N TYR A 146 -19.25 3.63 -11.55
CA TYR A 146 -19.90 4.55 -12.49
C TYR A 146 -19.05 4.91 -13.72
N GLU A 147 -17.73 4.71 -13.67
CA GLU A 147 -16.82 5.15 -14.72
C GLU A 147 -16.23 4.00 -15.53
N THR A 148 -15.69 4.35 -16.70
CA THR A 148 -15.04 3.37 -17.59
C THR A 148 -13.80 2.74 -16.95
N THR A 149 -13.45 1.52 -17.37
CA THR A 149 -12.23 0.83 -16.90
C THR A 149 -10.98 1.66 -17.19
N SER A 150 -10.94 2.40 -18.29
CA SER A 150 -9.82 3.29 -18.65
C SER A 150 -9.66 4.46 -17.67
N THR A 151 -10.77 5.14 -17.33
CA THR A 151 -10.76 6.23 -16.34
C THR A 151 -10.31 5.72 -14.97
N TRP A 152 -10.87 4.59 -14.53
CA TRP A 152 -10.48 3.95 -13.27
C TRP A 152 -8.98 3.55 -13.26
N ALA A 153 -8.47 2.95 -14.33
CA ALA A 153 -7.07 2.52 -14.42
C ALA A 153 -6.09 3.71 -14.41
N PHE A 154 -6.47 4.82 -15.05
CA PHE A 154 -5.72 6.07 -14.98
C PHE A 154 -5.61 6.58 -13.54
N PHE A 155 -6.73 6.67 -12.82
CA PHE A 155 -6.73 7.14 -11.43
C PHE A 155 -6.12 6.16 -10.44
N LYS A 156 -6.14 4.85 -10.71
CA LYS A 156 -5.40 3.85 -9.93
C LYS A 156 -3.88 4.07 -9.98
N SER A 157 -3.37 4.67 -11.05
CA SER A 157 -1.94 4.82 -11.31
C SER A 157 -1.51 6.30 -11.33
N ILE A 158 -1.35 6.89 -12.50
CA ILE A 158 -0.85 8.26 -12.71
C ILE A 158 -1.76 9.30 -12.06
N GLY A 159 -3.08 9.14 -12.19
CA GLY A 159 -4.05 10.05 -11.60
C GLY A 159 -3.95 10.09 -10.07
N PHE A 160 -3.65 8.97 -9.40
CA PHE A 160 -3.40 8.95 -7.96
C PHE A 160 -2.22 9.85 -7.60
N TYR A 161 -1.10 9.76 -8.32
CA TYR A 161 0.08 10.59 -8.04
C TYR A 161 -0.20 12.08 -8.23
N LEU A 162 -1.00 12.46 -9.24
CA LEU A 162 -1.39 13.85 -9.46
C LEU A 162 -2.25 14.38 -8.29
N VAL A 163 -3.27 13.61 -7.89
CA VAL A 163 -4.15 13.98 -6.76
C VAL A 163 -3.35 14.03 -5.46
N PHE A 164 -2.44 13.08 -5.25
CA PHE A 164 -1.55 13.07 -4.09
C PHE A 164 -0.57 14.24 -4.08
N LEU A 165 -0.04 14.64 -5.25
CA LEU A 165 0.82 15.82 -5.36
C LEU A 165 0.07 17.10 -4.96
N VAL A 166 -1.17 17.26 -5.43
CA VAL A 166 -2.01 18.41 -5.03
C VAL A 166 -2.25 18.39 -3.52
N PHE A 167 -2.55 17.23 -2.96
CA PHE A 167 -2.67 17.06 -1.50
C PHE A 167 -1.39 17.45 -0.77
N LEU A 168 -0.22 16.98 -1.20
CA LEU A 168 1.06 17.32 -0.57
C LEU A 168 1.35 18.82 -0.62
N VAL A 169 1.08 19.46 -1.75
CA VAL A 169 1.25 20.91 -1.90
C VAL A 169 0.34 21.64 -0.90
N ALA A 170 -0.95 21.26 -0.83
CA ALA A 170 -1.89 21.82 0.14
C ALA A 170 -1.43 21.59 1.59
N GLU A 171 -0.96 20.38 1.90
CA GLU A 171 -0.48 19.99 3.23
C GLU A 171 0.72 20.84 3.66
N ILE A 172 1.67 21.11 2.76
CA ILE A 172 2.81 21.99 3.03
C ILE A 172 2.33 23.38 3.48
N PHE A 173 1.32 23.95 2.82
CA PHE A 173 0.78 25.25 3.21
C PHE A 173 0.06 25.21 4.57
N VAL A 174 -0.73 24.16 4.82
CA VAL A 174 -1.44 23.96 6.10
C VAL A 174 -0.46 23.83 7.26
N ILE A 175 0.57 23.00 7.10
CA ILE A 175 1.60 22.78 8.13
C ILE A 175 2.45 24.02 8.34
N ARG A 176 2.84 24.74 7.29
CA ARG A 176 3.55 26.03 7.44
C ARG A 176 2.75 27.03 8.27
N LYS A 177 1.43 27.13 8.02
CA LYS A 177 0.55 28.04 8.78
C LYS A 177 0.43 27.60 10.24
N LEU A 178 0.25 26.30 10.47
CA LEU A 178 0.13 25.73 11.81
C LEU A 178 1.41 25.90 12.63
N PHE A 179 2.56 25.59 12.02
CA PHE A 179 3.87 25.71 12.65
C PHE A 179 4.19 27.17 13.00
N LYS A 180 3.93 28.11 12.08
CA LYS A 180 4.11 29.55 12.34
C LYS A 180 3.26 30.02 13.52
N LYS A 181 1.98 29.60 13.59
CA LYS A 181 1.10 29.95 14.71
C LYS A 181 1.65 29.44 16.04
N TYR A 182 2.08 28.18 16.07
CA TYR A 182 2.67 27.58 17.26
C TYR A 182 3.93 28.31 17.74
N MET A 183 4.82 28.69 16.82
CA MET A 183 6.04 29.44 17.17
C MET A 183 5.73 30.83 17.72
N LEU A 184 4.74 31.54 17.16
CA LEU A 184 4.32 32.86 17.65
C LEU A 184 3.72 32.78 19.06
N GLU A 185 2.85 31.80 19.32
CA GLU A 185 2.31 31.58 20.66
C GLU A 185 3.43 31.31 21.66
N LYS A 186 4.38 30.42 21.31
CA LYS A 186 5.51 30.09 22.18
C LYS A 186 6.42 31.30 22.47
N MET A 187 6.67 32.17 21.48
CA MET A 187 7.45 33.39 21.69
C MET A 187 6.74 34.37 22.64
N ASN A 188 5.43 34.60 22.43
CA ASN A 188 4.65 35.49 23.29
C ASN A 188 4.58 34.96 24.74
N PHE A 189 4.44 33.65 24.94
CA PHE A 189 4.50 33.05 26.27
C PHE A 189 5.92 33.12 26.90
N GLY A 190 6.97 33.00 26.09
CA GLY A 190 8.35 33.15 26.55
C GLY A 190 8.71 34.58 26.97
N GLU A 191 8.16 35.60 26.30
CA GLU A 191 8.29 37.00 26.71
C GLU A 191 7.47 37.34 27.96
N GLN A 192 6.30 36.72 28.14
CA GLN A 192 5.41 36.97 29.30
C GLN A 192 5.92 36.35 30.62
N TYR A 193 6.79 35.33 30.54
CA TYR A 193 7.37 34.63 31.69
C TYR A 193 8.92 34.61 31.65
N GLY A 194 9.52 35.51 30.88
CA GLY A 194 10.96 35.68 30.79
C GLY A 194 11.57 36.07 32.14
N GLU A 195 12.47 35.20 32.60
CA GLU A 195 13.27 35.28 33.82
C GLU A 195 14.05 36.61 33.91
N HIS A 196 14.01 37.23 35.10
CA HIS A 196 15.04 38.15 35.59
C HIS A 196 16.21 37.35 36.17
#